data_AF-A0A644V7D0-F1
#
_entry.id   AF-A0A644V7D0-F1
#
_cell.length_a   1.000
_cell.length_b   1.000
_cell.length_c   1.000
_cell.angle_alpha   90.00
_cell.angle_beta   90.00
_cell.angle_gamma   90.00
#
_symmetry.space_group_name_H-M   'P 1'
#
loop_
_entity.id
_entity.type
_entity.pdbx_description
1 polymer ?
#
loop_
_entity_poly.entity_id
_entity_poly.type
_entity_poly.pdbx_seq_one_letter_code
_entity_poly.pdbx_strand_id
1 'polypeptide(L)'
;MDVEGFVRRSMHKDIPEDEIEKLLQERILDIKDIDEGFARDFARAVIEEVKVTSGLKGDLFEYEHAGVSMGEFGVGSRGSGDFYAHRKIAHVIGKTSAKVGVDQMDDGGVVEANGQYIITTVDGMHSRLSDFPYLAGFHATRATLRDVYVMGAKPVGLISDVHIADDGDVAKLFDYTAGITTVSDALGVPLVAGSTLRIGGDMVIGDRMTGCVGVVGVAKHVTARRSSVPGDVLLMTRGAGGGTIATAALYSGNADVVEETINLHFLKACAALIDSDVFPHIHAMTDITNGGLRGDVFEIAETANATVVVEDAPLRGLIAPKVLALLDKLGIDYLGVSLDALLVIAPPEYADEIIRVVGTAGVSMERIGFVREGPGVSRLIRNGTEGEFLPKFREAPYTPVKKVVDRPGRDFDEMKKGIDRAADAARAKKERMLKRLL
;
A
#
# COMPACT_ATOMS: atom_id res chain seq x y z
N MET A 1 -5.82 0.95 22.64
CA MET A 1 -5.61 -0.34 23.30
C MET A 1 -6.76 -1.26 22.95
N ASP A 2 -6.46 -2.51 22.61
CA ASP A 2 -7.45 -3.59 22.48
C ASP A 2 -7.76 -4.14 23.88
N VAL A 3 -8.93 -3.77 24.43
CA VAL A 3 -9.33 -4.16 25.80
C VAL A 3 -9.83 -5.60 25.86
N GLU A 4 -10.52 -6.05 24.82
CA GLU A 4 -11.00 -7.43 24.71
C GLU A 4 -9.83 -8.42 24.69
N GLY A 5 -8.84 -8.15 23.84
CA GLY A 5 -7.64 -8.97 23.77
C GLY A 5 -6.80 -8.91 25.04
N PHE A 6 -6.83 -7.81 25.80
CA PHE A 6 -6.20 -7.78 27.13
C PHE A 6 -6.87 -8.78 28.07
N VAL A 7 -8.20 -8.76 28.19
CA VAL A 7 -8.93 -9.69 29.05
C VAL A 7 -8.71 -11.15 28.62
N ARG A 8 -8.83 -11.45 27.32
CA ARG A 8 -8.60 -12.81 26.78
C ARG A 8 -7.20 -13.33 27.13
N ARG A 9 -6.16 -12.50 26.98
CA ARG A 9 -4.78 -12.88 27.32
C ARG A 9 -4.59 -13.05 28.83
N SER A 10 -5.24 -12.24 29.65
CA SER A 10 -5.15 -12.34 31.11
C SER A 10 -5.85 -13.60 31.64
N MET A 11 -7.04 -13.94 31.11
CA MET A 11 -7.73 -15.19 31.44
C MET A 11 -6.93 -16.42 31.01
N HIS A 12 -6.29 -16.40 29.83
CA HIS A 12 -5.40 -17.49 29.39
C HIS A 12 -4.17 -17.67 30.30
N LYS A 13 -3.80 -16.65 31.08
CA LYS A 13 -2.72 -16.72 32.07
C LYS A 13 -3.22 -17.09 33.47
N ASP A 14 -4.47 -17.52 33.59
CA ASP A 14 -5.12 -17.87 34.85
C ASP A 14 -5.09 -16.73 35.89
N ILE A 15 -5.10 -15.47 35.43
CA ILE A 15 -5.17 -14.30 36.32
C ILE A 15 -6.58 -14.22 36.93
N PRO A 16 -6.73 -14.02 38.25
CA PRO A 16 -8.03 -13.87 38.91
C PRO A 16 -8.89 -12.75 38.31
N GLU A 17 -10.20 -12.98 38.19
CA GLU A 17 -11.14 -12.04 37.53
C GLU A 17 -11.17 -10.65 38.19
N ASP A 18 -11.08 -10.60 39.52
CA ASP A 18 -11.00 -9.36 40.30
C ASP A 18 -9.70 -8.58 40.04
N GLU A 19 -8.60 -9.29 39.81
CA GLU A 19 -7.33 -8.68 39.38
C GLU A 19 -7.40 -8.18 37.94
N ILE A 20 -8.06 -8.91 37.03
CA ILE A 20 -8.29 -8.47 35.65
C ILE A 20 -9.16 -7.20 35.62
N GLU A 21 -10.25 -7.17 36.40
CA GLU A 21 -11.14 -6.01 36.52
C GLU A 21 -10.33 -4.77 36.91
N LYS A 22 -9.53 -4.87 37.98
CA LYS A 22 -8.72 -3.76 38.48
C LYS A 22 -7.68 -3.30 37.46
N LEU A 23 -6.92 -4.23 36.88
CA LEU A 23 -5.88 -3.88 35.89
C LEU A 23 -6.47 -3.27 34.62
N LEU A 24 -7.66 -3.73 34.20
CA LEU A 24 -8.34 -3.16 33.04
C LEU A 24 -8.88 -1.77 33.36
N GLN A 25 -9.50 -1.58 34.53
CA GLN A 25 -9.98 -0.28 35.00
C GLN A 25 -8.85 0.76 34.99
N GLU A 26 -7.70 0.44 35.58
CA GLU A 26 -6.51 1.33 35.60
C GLU A 26 -6.09 1.73 34.18
N ARG A 27 -6.01 0.76 33.26
CA ARG A 27 -5.62 1.02 31.86
C ARG A 27 -6.65 1.82 31.07
N ILE A 28 -7.94 1.69 31.39
CA ILE A 28 -9.00 2.50 30.79
C ILE A 28 -8.82 3.95 31.23
N LEU A 29 -8.61 4.18 32.53
CA LEU A 29 -8.40 5.53 33.10
C LEU A 29 -7.11 6.19 32.61
N ASP A 30 -6.09 5.42 32.22
CA ASP A 30 -4.88 5.96 31.57
C ASP A 30 -5.14 6.57 30.18
N ILE A 31 -6.24 6.20 29.53
CA ILE A 31 -6.55 6.58 28.14
C ILE A 31 -7.80 7.47 28.05
N LYS A 32 -8.84 7.13 28.82
CA LYS A 32 -10.14 7.79 28.81
C LYS A 32 -10.29 8.71 30.03
N ASP A 33 -10.72 9.94 29.80
CA ASP A 33 -11.13 10.87 30.85
C ASP A 33 -12.58 10.59 31.28
N ILE A 34 -12.75 9.57 32.12
CA ILE A 34 -14.04 9.07 32.59
C ILE A 34 -14.03 8.79 34.09
N ASP A 35 -15.20 8.75 34.71
CA ASP A 35 -15.34 8.45 36.13
C ASP A 35 -14.88 7.02 36.47
N GLU A 36 -14.27 6.85 37.65
CA GLU A 36 -13.74 5.55 38.11
C GLU A 36 -14.82 4.48 38.20
N GLY A 37 -16.03 4.84 38.62
CA GLY A 37 -17.17 3.92 38.71
C GLY A 37 -17.59 3.42 37.33
N PHE A 38 -17.67 4.32 36.36
CA PHE A 38 -17.94 3.94 34.98
C PHE A 38 -16.83 3.05 34.40
N ALA A 39 -15.56 3.40 34.62
CA ALA A 39 -14.43 2.58 34.16
C ALA A 39 -14.47 1.15 34.73
N ARG A 40 -14.91 1.00 35.99
CA ARG A 40 -15.10 -0.29 36.63
C ARG A 40 -16.24 -1.09 36.00
N ASP A 41 -17.40 -0.47 35.80
CA ASP A 41 -18.55 -1.12 35.19
C ASP A 41 -18.25 -1.53 33.74
N PHE A 42 -17.52 -0.68 33.01
CA PHE A 42 -17.00 -0.99 31.68
C PHE A 42 -16.09 -2.22 31.72
N ALA A 43 -15.10 -2.27 32.62
CA ALA A 43 -14.19 -3.41 32.75
C ALA A 43 -14.94 -4.72 33.02
N ARG A 44 -15.97 -4.68 33.89
CA ARG A 44 -16.85 -5.82 34.17
C ARG A 44 -17.63 -6.29 32.96
N ALA A 45 -18.22 -5.37 32.20
CA ALA A 45 -18.95 -5.70 30.99
C ALA A 45 -18.04 -6.38 29.95
N VAL A 46 -16.82 -5.88 29.76
CA VAL A 46 -15.83 -6.51 28.87
C VAL A 46 -15.51 -7.94 29.32
N ILE A 47 -15.29 -8.15 30.62
CA ILE A 47 -15.04 -9.50 31.19
C ILE A 47 -16.23 -10.44 30.93
N GLU A 48 -17.46 -9.97 31.14
CA GLU A 48 -18.67 -10.75 30.90
C GLU A 48 -18.80 -11.15 29.42
N GLU A 49 -18.66 -10.19 28.50
CA GLU A 49 -18.72 -10.47 27.05
C GLU A 49 -17.61 -11.43 26.60
N VAL A 50 -16.39 -11.27 27.12
CA VAL A 50 -15.29 -12.19 26.82
C VAL A 50 -15.59 -13.60 27.32
N LYS A 51 -16.19 -13.77 28.49
CA LYS A 51 -16.59 -15.09 29.01
C LYS A 51 -17.62 -15.77 28.11
N VAL A 52 -18.62 -15.02 27.65
CA VAL A 52 -19.69 -15.54 26.76
C VAL A 52 -19.15 -15.93 25.38
N THR A 53 -18.19 -15.18 24.86
CA THR A 53 -17.63 -15.39 23.52
C THR A 53 -16.40 -16.30 23.51
N SER A 54 -15.90 -16.72 24.67
CA SER A 54 -14.77 -17.64 24.78
C SER A 54 -15.19 -19.10 24.62
N GLY A 55 -14.33 -19.89 23.98
CA GLY A 55 -14.54 -21.34 23.87
C GLY A 55 -15.60 -21.76 22.85
N LEU A 56 -16.14 -20.85 22.04
CA LEU A 56 -17.02 -21.18 20.93
C LEU A 56 -16.30 -22.11 19.94
N LYS A 57 -17.02 -23.12 19.43
CA LYS A 57 -16.47 -24.17 18.56
C LYS A 57 -17.23 -24.29 17.25
N GLY A 58 -16.49 -24.57 16.18
CA GLY A 58 -17.03 -24.85 14.86
C GLY A 58 -16.64 -23.82 13.79
N ASP A 59 -17.02 -24.13 12.55
CA ASP A 59 -16.55 -23.43 11.35
C ASP A 59 -16.77 -21.91 11.37
N LEU A 60 -17.81 -21.44 12.05
CA LEU A 60 -18.17 -20.02 12.12
C LEU A 60 -17.39 -19.26 13.19
N PHE A 61 -16.85 -19.92 14.21
CA PHE A 61 -16.30 -19.26 15.39
C PHE A 61 -14.77 -19.40 15.52
N GLU A 62 -14.17 -20.36 14.83
CA GLU A 62 -12.72 -20.64 14.91
C GLU A 62 -12.04 -20.40 13.57
N TYR A 63 -10.76 -20.03 13.55
CA TYR A 63 -9.92 -19.98 12.35
C TYR A 63 -8.54 -20.60 12.63
N GLU A 64 -7.86 -21.06 11.59
CA GLU A 64 -6.52 -21.65 11.73
C GLU A 64 -5.48 -20.53 11.95
N HIS A 65 -4.79 -20.56 13.09
CA HIS A 65 -3.77 -19.58 13.42
C HIS A 65 -2.46 -19.88 12.68
N ALA A 66 -1.93 -18.91 11.95
CA ALA A 66 -0.66 -19.06 11.24
C ALA A 66 0.57 -19.16 12.17
N GLY A 67 0.46 -18.72 13.43
CA GLY A 67 1.57 -18.72 14.40
C GLY A 67 2.64 -17.64 14.14
N VAL A 68 2.35 -16.69 13.26
CA VAL A 68 3.22 -15.55 12.92
C VAL A 68 2.36 -14.29 12.76
N SER A 69 2.84 -13.15 13.26
CA SER A 69 2.15 -11.87 13.10
C SER A 69 2.46 -11.19 11.75
N MET A 70 1.60 -10.25 11.34
CA MET A 70 1.83 -9.42 10.14
C MET A 70 3.19 -8.72 10.18
N GLY A 71 3.56 -8.17 11.34
CA GLY A 71 4.82 -7.46 11.53
C GLY A 71 6.04 -8.37 11.45
N GLU A 72 5.97 -9.56 12.05
CA GLU A 72 7.06 -10.55 11.97
C GLU A 72 7.26 -11.06 10.54
N PHE A 73 6.15 -11.34 9.83
CA PHE A 73 6.20 -11.83 8.46
C PHE A 73 6.53 -10.73 7.44
N GLY A 74 6.36 -9.45 7.80
CA GLY A 74 6.64 -8.32 6.92
C GLY A 74 5.53 -8.06 5.89
N VAL A 75 4.27 -8.31 6.26
CA VAL A 75 3.11 -7.97 5.43
C VAL A 75 2.82 -6.47 5.55
N GLY A 76 2.53 -5.82 4.42
CA GLY A 76 2.32 -4.38 4.31
C GLY A 76 3.62 -3.57 4.13
N SER A 77 4.75 -4.21 3.83
CA SER A 77 6.03 -3.55 3.55
C SER A 77 6.61 -3.86 2.17
N ARG A 78 5.80 -4.37 1.22
CA ARG A 78 6.19 -4.78 -0.15
C ARG A 78 7.54 -5.52 -0.23
N GLY A 79 7.77 -6.39 0.77
CA GLY A 79 8.92 -7.28 0.86
C GLY A 79 8.54 -8.72 0.55
N SER A 80 9.50 -9.64 0.64
CA SER A 80 9.29 -11.06 0.31
C SER A 80 8.10 -11.72 1.02
N GLY A 81 7.89 -11.40 2.30
CA GLY A 81 6.75 -11.90 3.08
C GLY A 81 5.41 -11.29 2.66
N ASP A 82 5.40 -10.02 2.28
CA ASP A 82 4.22 -9.35 1.74
C ASP A 82 3.75 -10.01 0.45
N PHE A 83 4.65 -10.17 -0.52
CA PHE A 83 4.36 -10.86 -1.79
C PHE A 83 3.87 -12.29 -1.57
N TYR A 84 4.44 -12.99 -0.57
CA TYR A 84 4.00 -14.33 -0.23
C TYR A 84 2.58 -14.36 0.33
N ALA A 85 2.25 -13.46 1.26
CA ALA A 85 0.91 -13.36 1.81
C ALA A 85 -0.13 -13.02 0.73
N HIS A 86 0.18 -12.10 -0.19
CA HIS A 86 -0.70 -11.75 -1.31
C HIS A 86 -0.97 -12.95 -2.25
N ARG A 87 0.04 -13.78 -2.54
CA ARG A 87 -0.17 -15.03 -3.29
C ARG A 87 -1.16 -15.97 -2.59
N LYS A 88 -1.16 -15.99 -1.26
CA LYS A 88 -2.07 -16.83 -0.46
C LYS A 88 -3.48 -16.28 -0.39
N ILE A 89 -3.65 -14.95 -0.41
CA ILE A 89 -4.95 -14.33 -0.61
C ILE A 89 -5.53 -14.76 -1.97
N ALA A 90 -4.74 -14.67 -3.05
CA ALA A 90 -5.17 -15.14 -4.37
C ALA A 90 -5.54 -16.64 -4.39
N HIS A 91 -4.78 -17.48 -3.67
CA HIS A 91 -5.10 -18.89 -3.50
C HIS A 91 -6.49 -19.13 -2.86
N VAL A 92 -6.85 -18.35 -1.84
CA VAL A 92 -8.16 -18.45 -1.15
C VAL A 92 -9.31 -17.93 -2.04
N ILE A 93 -9.06 -16.86 -2.80
CA ILE A 93 -10.01 -16.32 -3.76
C ILE A 93 -10.32 -17.37 -4.84
N GLY A 94 -9.29 -18.02 -5.39
CA GLY A 94 -9.43 -19.03 -6.44
C GLY A 94 -9.71 -18.41 -7.81
N LYS A 95 -10.22 -19.22 -8.75
CA LYS A 95 -10.55 -18.74 -10.10
C LYS A 95 -11.81 -17.88 -10.07
N THR A 96 -11.76 -16.74 -10.76
CA THR A 96 -12.88 -15.81 -10.90
C THR A 96 -13.20 -15.59 -12.39
N SER A 97 -14.28 -14.86 -12.67
CA SER A 97 -14.62 -14.42 -14.03
C SER A 97 -13.92 -13.11 -14.45
N ALA A 98 -12.98 -12.60 -13.64
CA ALA A 98 -12.23 -11.40 -13.98
C ALA A 98 -11.23 -11.68 -15.13
N LYS A 99 -10.98 -10.66 -15.96
CA LYS A 99 -10.08 -10.77 -17.13
C LYS A 99 -8.62 -10.58 -16.73
N VAL A 100 -8.37 -9.67 -15.80
CA VAL A 100 -7.15 -9.58 -15.01
C VAL A 100 -7.58 -9.65 -13.55
N GLY A 101 -7.20 -10.73 -12.88
CA GLY A 101 -7.58 -11.04 -11.51
C GLY A 101 -6.41 -10.91 -10.54
N VAL A 102 -6.70 -11.18 -9.27
CA VAL A 102 -5.73 -11.21 -8.16
C VAL A 102 -4.57 -12.18 -8.36
N ASP A 103 -4.69 -13.12 -9.30
CA ASP A 103 -3.66 -14.09 -9.66
C ASP A 103 -2.55 -13.50 -10.54
N GLN A 104 -2.82 -12.40 -11.24
CA GLN A 104 -1.84 -11.72 -12.09
C GLN A 104 -1.04 -10.62 -11.37
N MET A 105 -1.41 -10.28 -10.13
CA MET A 105 -0.72 -9.28 -9.28
C MET A 105 -0.49 -7.91 -9.98
N ASP A 106 -1.39 -7.51 -10.87
CA ASP A 106 -1.35 -6.21 -11.52
C ASP A 106 -1.90 -5.11 -10.58
N ASP A 107 -1.65 -3.83 -10.88
CA ASP A 107 -2.01 -2.69 -10.02
C ASP A 107 -3.53 -2.45 -9.90
N GLY A 108 -4.35 -3.23 -10.61
CA GLY A 108 -5.81 -3.18 -10.50
C GLY A 108 -6.50 -4.43 -11.05
N GLY A 109 -7.70 -4.69 -10.55
CA GLY A 109 -8.59 -5.72 -11.11
C GLY A 109 -9.27 -5.20 -12.38
N VAL A 110 -9.33 -6.02 -13.44
CA VAL A 110 -9.94 -5.64 -14.71
C VAL A 110 -11.09 -6.57 -15.09
N VAL A 111 -12.24 -5.96 -15.38
CA VAL A 111 -13.38 -6.63 -16.02
C VAL A 111 -13.72 -5.94 -17.34
N GLU A 112 -14.27 -6.69 -18.28
CA GLU A 112 -14.73 -6.14 -19.56
C GLU A 112 -16.24 -5.95 -19.54
N ALA A 113 -16.70 -4.76 -19.92
CA ALA A 113 -18.11 -4.43 -20.04
C ALA A 113 -18.34 -3.56 -21.27
N ASN A 114 -19.25 -3.98 -22.16
CA ASN A 114 -19.62 -3.25 -23.38
C ASN A 114 -18.42 -2.81 -24.25
N GLY A 115 -17.39 -3.65 -24.37
CA GLY A 115 -16.19 -3.36 -25.17
C GLY A 115 -15.24 -2.35 -24.52
N GLN A 116 -15.40 -2.06 -23.23
CA GLN A 116 -14.48 -1.26 -22.43
C GLN A 116 -13.91 -2.09 -21.29
N TYR A 117 -12.71 -1.73 -20.85
CA TYR A 117 -12.11 -2.22 -19.63
C TYR A 117 -12.53 -1.33 -18.47
N ILE A 118 -13.10 -1.95 -17.44
CA ILE A 118 -13.35 -1.31 -16.14
C ILE A 118 -12.23 -1.78 -15.21
N ILE A 119 -11.44 -0.83 -14.73
CA ILE A 119 -10.34 -1.06 -13.81
C ILE A 119 -10.74 -0.58 -12.42
N THR A 120 -10.50 -1.40 -11.41
CA THR A 120 -10.77 -1.07 -10.01
C THR A 120 -9.57 -1.35 -9.14
N THR A 121 -9.21 -0.40 -8.29
CA THR A 121 -8.13 -0.53 -7.30
C THR A 121 -8.52 0.19 -6.00
N VAL A 122 -7.83 -0.15 -4.92
CA VAL A 122 -8.01 0.41 -3.58
C VAL A 122 -6.66 0.48 -2.88
N ASP A 123 -6.31 1.65 -2.33
CA ASP A 123 -5.17 1.78 -1.43
C ASP A 123 -5.57 2.26 -0.05
N GLY A 124 -4.92 1.66 0.95
CA GLY A 124 -4.98 2.10 2.33
C GLY A 124 -4.17 3.38 2.55
N MET A 125 -4.65 4.20 3.48
CA MET A 125 -3.84 5.31 3.99
C MET A 125 -2.57 4.80 4.67
N HIS A 126 -1.52 5.62 4.65
CA HIS A 126 -0.31 5.27 5.37
C HIS A 126 -0.58 5.25 6.89
N SER A 127 -0.44 4.08 7.53
CA SER A 127 -0.85 3.84 8.94
C SER A 127 -0.24 4.79 9.97
N ARG A 128 0.89 5.43 9.64
CA ARG A 128 1.55 6.43 10.49
C ARG A 128 1.02 7.86 10.32
N LEU A 129 0.07 8.09 9.42
CA LEU A 129 -0.54 9.42 9.20
C LEU A 129 -1.89 9.58 9.90
N SER A 130 -2.24 8.68 10.81
CA SER A 130 -3.46 8.76 11.64
C SER A 130 -3.63 10.10 12.38
N ASP A 131 -2.53 10.79 12.71
CA ASP A 131 -2.54 12.08 13.42
C ASP A 131 -2.46 13.27 12.46
N PHE A 132 -2.42 13.00 11.14
CA PHE A 132 -2.37 13.97 10.06
C PHE A 132 -3.43 13.61 9.00
N PRO A 133 -4.74 13.71 9.31
CA PRO A 133 -5.80 13.14 8.49
C PRO A 133 -5.83 13.68 7.07
N TYR A 134 -5.63 14.99 6.88
CA TYR A 134 -5.50 15.58 5.55
C TYR A 134 -4.42 14.91 4.69
N LEU A 135 -3.21 14.71 5.24
CA LEU A 135 -2.11 14.04 4.54
C LEU A 135 -2.47 12.59 4.21
N ALA A 136 -3.13 11.90 5.15
CA ALA A 136 -3.60 10.54 4.95
C ALA A 136 -4.57 10.43 3.77
N GLY A 137 -5.58 11.30 3.70
CA GLY A 137 -6.58 11.32 2.64
C GLY A 137 -6.00 11.75 1.29
N PHE A 138 -5.17 12.80 1.29
CA PHE A 138 -4.49 13.29 0.09
C PHE A 138 -3.60 12.22 -0.54
N HIS A 139 -2.74 11.58 0.27
CA HIS A 139 -1.81 10.57 -0.25
C HIS A 139 -2.49 9.25 -0.60
N ALA A 140 -3.52 8.81 0.14
CA ALA A 140 -4.30 7.62 -0.23
C ALA A 140 -4.98 7.81 -1.58
N THR A 141 -5.64 8.96 -1.78
CA THR A 141 -6.30 9.29 -3.05
C THR A 141 -5.30 9.36 -4.19
N ARG A 142 -4.14 9.98 -3.95
CA ARG A 142 -3.09 10.02 -4.97
C ARG A 142 -2.62 8.61 -5.33
N ALA A 143 -2.31 7.76 -4.35
CA ALA A 143 -1.85 6.39 -4.58
C ALA A 143 -2.84 5.60 -5.44
N THR A 144 -4.09 5.55 -5.02
CA THR A 144 -5.16 4.84 -5.72
C THR A 144 -5.38 5.35 -7.14
N LEU A 145 -5.27 6.66 -7.38
CA LEU A 145 -5.38 7.20 -8.73
C LEU A 145 -4.19 6.82 -9.61
N ARG A 146 -2.96 6.72 -9.07
CA ARG A 146 -1.79 6.32 -9.85
C ARG A 146 -1.96 4.93 -10.43
N ASP A 147 -2.42 3.98 -9.63
CA ASP A 147 -2.70 2.60 -10.03
C ASP A 147 -3.64 2.53 -11.25
N VAL A 148 -4.71 3.34 -11.29
CA VAL A 148 -5.59 3.40 -12.47
C VAL A 148 -4.91 4.04 -13.68
N TYR A 149 -4.17 5.12 -13.46
CA TYR A 149 -3.50 5.84 -14.53
C TYR A 149 -2.41 5.00 -15.20
N VAL A 150 -1.63 4.23 -14.45
CA VAL A 150 -0.56 3.37 -15.00
C VAL A 150 -1.12 2.17 -15.75
N MET A 151 -2.36 1.78 -15.46
CA MET A 151 -3.12 0.81 -16.25
C MET A 151 -3.71 1.42 -17.54
N GLY A 152 -3.49 2.70 -17.80
CA GLY A 152 -3.98 3.38 -19.00
C GLY A 152 -5.45 3.78 -18.96
N ALA A 153 -6.07 3.73 -17.77
CA ALA A 153 -7.46 4.13 -17.59
C ALA A 153 -7.61 5.60 -17.20
N LYS A 154 -8.74 6.16 -17.63
CA LYS A 154 -9.24 7.42 -17.09
C LYS A 154 -10.08 7.14 -15.85
N PRO A 155 -9.75 7.71 -14.68
CA PRO A 155 -10.57 7.58 -13.49
C PRO A 155 -11.92 8.28 -13.68
N VAL A 156 -13.01 7.65 -13.20
CA VAL A 156 -14.38 8.15 -13.35
C VAL A 156 -15.12 8.30 -12.02
N GLY A 157 -14.61 7.72 -10.93
CA GLY A 157 -15.20 7.88 -9.60
C GLY A 157 -14.32 7.31 -8.50
N LEU A 158 -14.37 7.96 -7.33
CA LEU A 158 -13.69 7.57 -6.11
C LEU A 158 -14.70 7.07 -5.07
N ILE A 159 -14.26 6.16 -4.20
CA ILE A 159 -15.01 5.66 -3.05
C ILE A 159 -14.08 5.75 -1.83
N SER A 160 -14.60 6.06 -0.64
CA SER A 160 -13.77 6.10 0.57
C SER A 160 -14.35 5.28 1.72
N ASP A 161 -13.51 4.49 2.38
CA ASP A 161 -13.86 3.82 3.64
C ASP A 161 -12.89 4.28 4.73
N VAL A 162 -13.42 4.74 5.87
CA VAL A 162 -12.59 5.26 6.96
C VAL A 162 -13.13 4.85 8.32
N HIS A 163 -12.23 4.36 9.16
CA HIS A 163 -12.52 3.95 10.52
C HIS A 163 -11.72 4.78 11.52
N ILE A 164 -12.37 5.22 12.59
CA ILE A 164 -11.74 5.94 13.70
C ILE A 164 -12.02 5.17 14.98
N ALA A 165 -11.02 4.98 15.83
CA ALA A 165 -11.18 4.36 17.14
C ALA A 165 -12.09 5.22 18.05
N ASP A 166 -12.63 4.60 19.10
CA ASP A 166 -13.75 5.19 19.87
C ASP A 166 -13.47 6.59 20.44
N ASP A 167 -12.22 6.84 20.85
CA ASP A 167 -11.80 8.12 21.44
C ASP A 167 -11.25 9.10 20.39
N GLY A 168 -11.31 8.76 19.11
CA GLY A 168 -10.80 9.61 18.05
C GLY A 168 -11.71 10.78 17.76
N ASP A 169 -11.12 11.97 17.59
CA ASP A 169 -11.86 13.18 17.24
C ASP A 169 -12.55 13.01 15.88
N VAL A 170 -13.86 13.28 15.84
CA VAL A 170 -14.69 13.25 14.63
C VAL A 170 -14.14 14.21 13.56
N ALA A 171 -13.44 15.27 13.95
CA ALA A 171 -12.77 16.19 13.02
C ALA A 171 -11.78 15.48 12.09
N LYS A 172 -11.20 14.33 12.50
CA LYS A 172 -10.34 13.52 11.63
C LYS A 172 -11.08 13.06 10.37
N LEU A 173 -12.40 12.79 10.43
CA LEU A 173 -13.20 12.44 9.25
C LEU A 173 -13.23 13.57 8.22
N PHE A 174 -13.49 14.78 8.70
CA PHE A 174 -13.64 15.95 7.83
C PHE A 174 -12.31 16.32 7.19
N ASP A 175 -11.23 16.29 7.97
CA ASP A 175 -9.89 16.62 7.49
C ASP A 175 -9.33 15.54 6.54
N TYR A 176 -9.58 14.26 6.80
CA TYR A 176 -9.30 13.17 5.88
C TYR A 176 -10.07 13.32 4.55
N THR A 177 -11.36 13.60 4.64
CA THR A 177 -12.21 13.84 3.46
C THR A 177 -11.74 15.06 2.68
N ALA A 178 -11.33 16.13 3.35
CA ALA A 178 -10.77 17.31 2.69
C ALA A 178 -9.49 16.96 1.89
N GLY A 179 -8.62 16.12 2.45
CA GLY A 179 -7.45 15.61 1.73
C GLY A 179 -7.82 14.84 0.45
N ILE A 180 -8.86 14.00 0.52
CA ILE A 180 -9.40 13.26 -0.64
C ILE A 180 -9.96 14.23 -1.67
N THR A 181 -10.84 15.15 -1.24
CA THR A 181 -11.56 16.03 -2.15
C THR A 181 -10.65 17.05 -2.81
N THR A 182 -9.54 17.46 -2.17
CA THR A 182 -8.52 18.30 -2.83
C THR A 182 -7.98 17.64 -4.11
N VAL A 183 -7.70 16.34 -4.08
CA VAL A 183 -7.21 15.60 -5.26
C VAL A 183 -8.35 15.36 -6.26
N SER A 184 -9.52 14.97 -5.75
CA SER A 184 -10.76 14.75 -6.50
C SER A 184 -11.14 15.98 -7.36
N ASP A 185 -11.25 17.15 -6.72
CA ASP A 185 -11.67 18.40 -7.35
C ASP A 185 -10.63 18.90 -8.36
N ALA A 186 -9.34 18.76 -8.02
CA ALA A 186 -8.25 19.18 -8.90
C ALA A 186 -8.15 18.37 -10.19
N LEU A 187 -8.68 17.14 -10.21
CA LEU A 187 -8.67 16.25 -11.38
C LEU A 187 -10.05 16.04 -12.00
N GLY A 188 -11.10 16.60 -11.40
CA GLY A 188 -12.48 16.41 -11.86
C GLY A 188 -13.00 14.97 -11.71
N VAL A 189 -12.48 14.20 -10.76
CA VAL A 189 -12.89 12.82 -10.49
C VAL A 189 -13.72 12.78 -9.22
N PRO A 190 -15.04 12.58 -9.26
CA PRO A 190 -15.90 12.75 -8.08
C PRO A 190 -15.72 11.64 -7.04
N LEU A 191 -15.76 12.01 -5.75
CA LEU A 191 -16.01 11.06 -4.65
C LEU A 191 -17.51 10.73 -4.62
N VAL A 192 -17.88 9.50 -4.99
CA VAL A 192 -19.29 9.13 -5.24
C VAL A 192 -19.92 8.30 -4.13
N ALA A 193 -19.12 7.65 -3.28
CA ALA A 193 -19.62 6.82 -2.19
C ALA A 193 -18.60 6.73 -1.05
N GLY A 194 -19.07 6.31 0.13
CA GLY A 194 -18.17 5.95 1.20
C GLY A 194 -18.84 5.28 2.39
N SER A 195 -18.01 4.90 3.37
CA SER A 195 -18.38 4.21 4.60
C SER A 195 -17.56 4.72 5.77
N THR A 196 -18.18 4.77 6.95
CA THR A 196 -17.57 5.21 8.20
C THR A 196 -17.92 4.27 9.34
N LEU A 197 -16.94 3.74 10.06
CA LEU A 197 -17.15 2.86 11.23
C LEU A 197 -16.18 3.17 12.37
N ARG A 198 -16.44 2.58 13.54
CA ARG A 198 -15.49 2.61 14.66
C ARG A 198 -14.51 1.43 14.58
N ILE A 199 -13.22 1.67 14.81
CA ILE A 199 -12.25 0.57 14.93
C ILE A 199 -12.61 -0.23 16.18
N GLY A 200 -13.03 -1.48 16.04
CA GLY A 200 -13.32 -2.37 17.17
C GLY A 200 -14.51 -1.96 18.06
N GLY A 201 -15.28 -0.95 17.65
CA GLY A 201 -16.36 -0.39 18.48
C GLY A 201 -15.83 0.10 19.82
N ASP A 202 -16.54 -0.22 20.90
CA ASP A 202 -16.16 0.17 22.25
C ASP A 202 -14.96 -0.64 22.79
N MET A 203 -14.56 -1.74 22.12
CA MET A 203 -13.48 -2.64 22.57
C MET A 203 -12.07 -2.18 22.19
N VAL A 204 -11.93 -1.10 21.41
CA VAL A 204 -10.63 -0.51 21.07
C VAL A 204 -10.62 0.97 21.43
N ILE A 205 -10.04 1.27 22.58
CA ILE A 205 -9.88 2.64 23.08
C ILE A 205 -8.66 3.33 22.47
N GLY A 206 -8.69 4.65 22.37
CA GLY A 206 -7.68 5.48 21.73
C GLY A 206 -8.18 6.14 20.44
N ASP A 207 -7.29 6.87 19.77
CA ASP A 207 -7.66 7.86 18.76
C ASP A 207 -7.25 7.49 17.33
N ARG A 208 -6.79 6.24 17.14
CA ARG A 208 -6.24 5.79 15.86
C ARG A 208 -7.29 5.85 14.75
N MET A 209 -6.85 6.27 13.58
CA MET A 209 -7.61 6.23 12.34
C MET A 209 -6.96 5.22 11.39
N THR A 210 -7.78 4.58 10.56
CA THR A 210 -7.36 3.78 9.40
C THR A 210 -8.41 3.96 8.30
N GLY A 211 -8.04 3.80 7.04
CA GLY A 211 -8.98 3.94 5.95
C GLY A 211 -8.34 3.63 4.62
N CYS A 212 -9.13 3.64 3.57
CA CYS A 212 -8.70 3.49 2.21
C CYS A 212 -9.51 4.40 1.27
N VAL A 213 -8.98 4.54 0.06
CA VAL A 213 -9.66 5.13 -1.08
C VAL A 213 -9.68 4.08 -2.18
N GLY A 214 -10.84 3.87 -2.78
CA GLY A 214 -11.02 3.08 -3.98
C GLY A 214 -11.30 3.97 -5.18
N VAL A 215 -11.01 3.47 -6.38
CA VAL A 215 -11.29 4.17 -7.63
C VAL A 215 -11.81 3.21 -8.68
N VAL A 216 -12.63 3.74 -9.57
CA VAL A 216 -13.05 3.09 -10.81
C VAL A 216 -12.49 3.88 -11.98
N GLY A 217 -11.81 3.19 -12.89
CA GLY A 217 -11.30 3.74 -14.14
C GLY A 217 -11.85 3.01 -15.35
N VAL A 218 -11.84 3.69 -16.49
CA VAL A 218 -12.27 3.13 -17.78
C VAL A 218 -11.16 3.27 -18.82
N ALA A 219 -10.91 2.20 -19.57
CA ALA A 219 -9.92 2.18 -20.64
C ALA A 219 -10.43 1.47 -21.88
N LYS A 220 -9.85 1.84 -23.04
CA LYS A 220 -9.95 1.06 -24.29
C LYS A 220 -8.69 0.24 -24.55
N HIS A 221 -7.57 0.67 -23.99
CA HIS A 221 -6.25 0.06 -24.11
C HIS A 221 -5.62 -0.01 -22.72
N VAL A 222 -4.94 -1.12 -22.39
CA VAL A 222 -4.33 -1.34 -21.08
C VAL A 222 -2.82 -1.48 -21.24
N THR A 223 -2.06 -0.74 -20.45
CA THR A 223 -0.59 -0.68 -20.45
C THR A 223 0.01 -1.62 -19.40
N ALA A 224 -0.12 -2.93 -19.60
CA ALA A 224 0.37 -3.92 -18.64
C ALA A 224 1.90 -4.10 -18.68
N ARG A 225 2.55 -4.32 -17.53
CA ARG A 225 4.02 -4.50 -17.40
C ARG A 225 4.61 -5.54 -18.37
N ARG A 226 3.87 -6.63 -18.61
CA ARG A 226 4.24 -7.74 -19.52
C ARG A 226 4.45 -7.34 -20.98
N SER A 227 4.03 -6.14 -21.37
CA SER A 227 4.16 -5.63 -22.73
C SER A 227 5.55 -5.07 -23.04
N SER A 228 6.44 -4.97 -22.04
CA SER A 228 7.82 -4.52 -22.21
C SER A 228 8.61 -5.49 -23.08
N VAL A 229 9.38 -5.00 -24.06
CA VAL A 229 10.13 -5.84 -25.00
C VAL A 229 11.60 -5.40 -25.15
N PRO A 230 12.52 -6.32 -25.52
CA PRO A 230 13.89 -5.95 -25.84
C PRO A 230 13.96 -4.82 -26.89
N GLY A 231 14.79 -3.82 -26.63
CA GLY A 231 14.92 -2.60 -27.45
C GLY A 231 14.23 -1.38 -26.86
N ASP A 232 13.28 -1.56 -25.93
CA ASP A 232 12.61 -0.46 -25.25
C ASP A 232 13.56 0.38 -24.38
N VAL A 233 13.21 1.65 -24.19
CA VAL A 233 13.86 2.55 -23.24
C VAL A 233 13.00 2.73 -21.99
N LEU A 234 13.66 2.97 -20.86
CA LEU A 234 13.01 3.34 -19.60
C LEU A 234 13.08 4.84 -19.42
N LEU A 235 11.93 5.49 -19.22
CA LEU A 235 11.81 6.92 -18.97
C LEU A 235 11.18 7.14 -17.59
N MET A 236 11.80 7.95 -16.74
CA MET A 236 11.34 8.19 -15.37
C MET A 236 11.14 9.68 -15.13
N THR A 237 10.00 10.05 -14.55
CA THR A 237 9.75 11.42 -14.11
C THR A 237 10.51 11.76 -12.84
N ARG A 238 10.71 13.05 -12.57
CA ARG A 238 11.11 13.50 -11.24
C ARG A 238 10.05 13.13 -10.19
N GLY A 239 10.48 12.46 -9.12
CA GLY A 239 9.66 12.09 -7.97
C GLY A 239 9.89 13.00 -6.76
N ALA A 240 8.84 13.20 -5.97
CA ALA A 240 8.89 13.90 -4.68
C ALA A 240 8.36 13.05 -3.52
N GLY A 241 7.96 11.81 -3.79
CA GLY A 241 7.39 10.88 -2.81
C GLY A 241 5.99 11.27 -2.33
N GLY A 242 5.33 10.31 -1.66
CA GLY A 242 4.02 10.47 -1.06
C GLY A 242 4.00 10.21 0.43
N GLY A 243 3.02 9.42 0.88
CA GLY A 243 2.80 9.15 2.30
C GLY A 243 4.04 8.59 3.02
N THR A 244 4.87 7.81 2.32
CA THR A 244 6.13 7.27 2.85
C THR A 244 7.15 8.38 3.15
N ILE A 245 7.38 9.30 2.21
CA ILE A 245 8.30 10.43 2.40
C ILE A 245 7.73 11.43 3.41
N ALA A 246 6.43 11.72 3.37
CA ALA A 246 5.77 12.58 4.36
C ALA A 246 5.92 12.01 5.78
N THR A 247 5.72 10.71 5.94
CA THR A 247 5.93 10.02 7.22
C THR A 247 7.39 10.09 7.67
N ALA A 248 8.34 9.79 6.78
CA ALA A 248 9.76 9.87 7.10
C ALA A 248 10.16 11.28 7.54
N ALA A 249 9.69 12.32 6.82
CA ALA A 249 9.90 13.72 7.14
C ALA A 249 9.37 14.10 8.53
N LEU A 250 8.09 13.82 8.80
CA LEU A 250 7.44 14.14 10.09
C LEU A 250 8.15 13.48 11.27
N TYR A 251 8.36 12.16 11.21
CA TYR A 251 8.89 11.41 12.35
C TYR A 251 10.42 11.43 12.47
N SER A 252 11.11 12.17 11.60
CA SER A 252 12.53 12.48 11.71
C SER A 252 12.83 13.96 12.02
N GLY A 253 11.79 14.78 12.21
CA GLY A 253 11.92 16.20 12.52
C GLY A 253 12.28 17.09 11.33
N ASN A 254 11.87 16.72 10.12
CA ASN A 254 12.11 17.46 8.87
C ASN A 254 10.77 17.81 8.18
N ALA A 255 9.82 18.34 8.94
CA ALA A 255 8.43 18.56 8.49
C ALA A 255 8.32 19.51 7.28
N ASP A 256 9.31 20.37 7.04
CA ASP A 256 9.38 21.25 5.86
C ASP A 256 9.45 20.48 4.53
N VAL A 257 9.87 19.21 4.55
CA VAL A 257 9.90 18.34 3.37
C VAL A 257 8.50 17.86 2.98
N VAL A 258 7.52 17.88 3.89
CA VAL A 258 6.13 17.46 3.61
C VAL A 258 5.50 18.32 2.50
N GLU A 259 5.84 19.60 2.41
CA GLU A 259 5.34 20.47 1.34
C GLU A 259 5.71 19.97 -0.06
N GLU A 260 6.86 19.29 -0.20
CA GLU A 260 7.27 18.70 -1.49
C GLU A 260 6.36 17.53 -1.89
N THR A 261 5.76 16.82 -0.92
CA THR A 261 4.89 15.67 -1.19
C THR A 261 3.47 16.10 -1.58
N ILE A 262 3.06 17.35 -1.34
CA ILE A 262 1.74 17.89 -1.71
C ILE A 262 1.75 18.41 -3.14
N ASN A 263 1.70 17.48 -4.10
CA ASN A 263 1.67 17.79 -5.52
C ASN A 263 0.86 16.75 -6.32
N LEU A 264 0.51 17.11 -7.56
CA LEU A 264 -0.23 16.28 -8.51
C LEU A 264 0.58 15.98 -9.78
N HIS A 265 1.91 16.11 -9.73
CA HIS A 265 2.78 15.99 -10.90
C HIS A 265 2.59 14.66 -11.64
N PHE A 266 2.63 13.56 -10.90
CA PHE A 266 2.41 12.22 -11.45
C PHE A 266 1.07 12.13 -12.19
N LEU A 267 -0.03 12.50 -11.52
CA LEU A 267 -1.38 12.35 -12.06
C LEU A 267 -1.59 13.20 -13.31
N LYS A 268 -1.03 14.42 -13.31
CA LYS A 268 -1.06 15.32 -14.48
C LYS A 268 -0.21 14.79 -15.64
N ALA A 269 0.95 14.19 -15.36
CA ALA A 269 1.79 13.57 -16.38
C ALA A 269 1.08 12.38 -17.05
N CYS A 270 0.44 11.50 -16.27
CA CYS A 270 -0.34 10.40 -16.82
C CYS A 270 -1.55 10.88 -17.63
N ALA A 271 -2.30 11.86 -17.12
CA ALA A 271 -3.43 12.42 -17.86
C ALA A 271 -2.99 13.01 -19.21
N ALA A 272 -1.90 13.79 -19.22
CA ALA A 272 -1.33 14.35 -20.45
C ALA A 272 -0.88 13.26 -21.44
N LEU A 273 -0.27 12.18 -20.95
CA LEU A 273 0.10 11.04 -21.79
C LEU A 273 -1.14 10.37 -22.38
N ILE A 274 -2.10 9.96 -21.55
CA ILE A 274 -3.32 9.27 -22.01
C ILE A 274 -4.11 10.10 -23.05
N ASP A 275 -4.08 11.43 -22.95
CA ASP A 275 -4.75 12.34 -23.88
C ASP A 275 -3.95 12.63 -25.16
N SER A 276 -2.73 12.11 -25.29
CA SER A 276 -1.84 12.38 -26.41
C SER A 276 -1.80 11.25 -27.44
N ASP A 277 -1.41 11.61 -28.66
CA ASP A 277 -1.28 10.65 -29.78
C ASP A 277 -0.15 9.64 -29.60
N VAL A 278 0.79 9.87 -28.66
CA VAL A 278 1.90 8.93 -28.39
C VAL A 278 1.48 7.78 -27.46
N PHE A 279 0.37 7.92 -26.74
CA PHE A 279 -0.09 6.90 -25.77
C PHE A 279 -0.21 5.49 -26.34
N PRO A 280 -0.76 5.26 -27.55
CA PRO A 280 -0.85 3.91 -28.14
C PRO A 280 0.50 3.24 -28.41
N HIS A 281 1.60 3.99 -28.37
CA HIS A 281 2.96 3.50 -28.59
C HIS A 281 3.70 3.20 -27.29
N ILE A 282 3.11 3.51 -26.13
CA ILE A 282 3.66 3.16 -24.83
C ILE A 282 3.38 1.69 -24.56
N HIS A 283 4.43 0.91 -24.28
CA HIS A 283 4.28 -0.50 -23.99
C HIS A 283 3.82 -0.72 -22.55
N ALA A 284 4.44 -0.04 -21.58
CA ALA A 284 4.08 -0.15 -20.18
C ALA A 284 4.23 1.17 -19.43
N MET A 285 3.40 1.35 -18.41
CA MET A 285 3.52 2.39 -17.41
C MET A 285 3.47 1.74 -16.03
N THR A 286 4.19 2.28 -15.06
CA THR A 286 4.08 1.91 -13.64
C THR A 286 4.46 3.10 -12.78
N ASP A 287 4.02 3.15 -11.53
CA ASP A 287 4.55 4.07 -10.55
C ASP A 287 5.69 3.44 -9.75
N ILE A 288 6.62 4.27 -9.28
CA ILE A 288 7.72 3.85 -8.41
C ILE A 288 7.24 3.88 -6.96
N THR A 289 6.83 2.71 -6.45
CA THR A 289 6.08 2.54 -5.19
C THR A 289 6.95 2.07 -4.02
N ASN A 290 6.32 1.50 -2.98
CA ASN A 290 6.98 0.82 -1.88
C ASN A 290 7.84 -0.34 -2.42
N GLY A 291 9.11 -0.38 -1.99
CA GLY A 291 10.17 -1.19 -2.63
C GLY A 291 11.04 -0.41 -3.64
N GLY A 292 10.55 0.73 -4.13
CA GLY A 292 11.25 1.67 -5.01
C GLY A 292 11.63 1.06 -6.37
N LEU A 293 12.46 1.80 -7.12
CA LEU A 293 12.92 1.39 -8.44
C LEU A 293 13.53 -0.02 -8.47
N ARG A 294 14.15 -0.46 -7.36
CA ARG A 294 14.67 -1.83 -7.19
C ARG A 294 13.57 -2.89 -7.29
N GLY A 295 12.45 -2.67 -6.62
CA GLY A 295 11.30 -3.58 -6.62
C GLY A 295 10.66 -3.61 -8.00
N ASP A 296 10.27 -2.43 -8.51
CA ASP A 296 9.49 -2.33 -9.73
C ASP A 296 10.26 -2.87 -10.95
N VAL A 297 11.56 -2.55 -11.08
CA VAL A 297 12.39 -3.05 -12.20
C VAL A 297 12.62 -4.55 -12.11
N PHE A 298 12.73 -5.10 -10.90
CA PHE A 298 12.86 -6.54 -10.70
C PHE A 298 11.59 -7.27 -11.16
N GLU A 299 10.41 -6.79 -10.77
CA GLU A 299 9.13 -7.37 -11.18
C GLU A 299 8.89 -7.24 -12.69
N ILE A 300 9.25 -6.11 -13.30
CA ILE A 300 9.17 -5.92 -14.75
C ILE A 300 10.07 -6.92 -15.47
N ALA A 301 11.30 -7.12 -14.99
CA ALA A 301 12.23 -8.07 -15.60
C ALA A 301 11.69 -9.51 -15.54
N GLU A 302 11.19 -9.95 -14.38
CA GLU A 302 10.57 -11.28 -14.22
C GLU A 302 9.35 -11.44 -15.14
N THR A 303 8.46 -10.45 -15.17
CA THR A 303 7.19 -10.51 -15.90
C THR A 303 7.40 -10.46 -17.42
N ALA A 304 8.33 -9.63 -17.89
CA ALA A 304 8.66 -9.50 -19.32
C ALA A 304 9.59 -10.62 -19.81
N ASN A 305 10.16 -11.43 -18.90
CA ASN A 305 11.19 -12.42 -19.21
C ASN A 305 12.34 -11.81 -20.05
N ALA A 306 12.79 -10.63 -19.64
CA ALA A 306 13.82 -9.84 -20.32
C ALA A 306 14.79 -9.23 -19.29
N THR A 307 15.99 -8.86 -19.72
CA THR A 307 16.91 -8.13 -18.84
C THR A 307 16.59 -6.64 -18.88
N VAL A 308 16.30 -6.07 -17.72
CA VAL A 308 16.05 -4.63 -17.57
C VAL A 308 17.28 -3.98 -16.94
N VAL A 309 17.84 -3.00 -17.64
CA VAL A 309 19.08 -2.31 -17.25
C VAL A 309 18.76 -0.88 -16.86
N VAL A 310 19.15 -0.49 -15.66
CA VAL A 310 19.04 0.87 -15.14
C VAL A 310 20.42 1.52 -15.10
N GLU A 311 20.50 2.78 -15.48
CA GLU A 311 21.70 3.62 -15.43
C GLU A 311 21.61 4.55 -14.22
N ASP A 312 22.60 4.51 -13.33
CA ASP A 312 22.58 5.23 -12.05
C ASP A 312 22.76 6.76 -12.20
N ALA A 313 23.48 7.19 -13.24
CA ALA A 313 23.88 8.59 -13.44
C ALA A 313 22.71 9.60 -13.44
N PRO A 314 21.59 9.40 -14.15
CA PRO A 314 20.48 10.35 -14.17
C PRO A 314 19.62 10.32 -12.89
N LEU A 315 19.61 9.21 -12.13
CA LEU A 315 18.57 8.94 -11.13
C LEU A 315 18.51 9.96 -10.00
N ARG A 316 19.66 10.42 -9.50
CA ARG A 316 19.70 11.40 -8.41
C ARG A 316 19.14 12.76 -8.82
N GLY A 317 19.23 13.14 -10.10
CA GLY A 317 18.64 14.38 -10.64
C GLY A 317 17.11 14.34 -10.75
N LEU A 318 16.55 13.12 -10.76
CA LEU A 318 15.11 12.85 -10.80
C LEU A 318 14.47 12.77 -9.41
N ILE A 319 15.15 13.21 -8.36
CA ILE A 319 14.58 13.27 -7.01
C ILE A 319 14.49 14.74 -6.60
N ALA A 320 13.34 15.15 -6.05
CA ALA A 320 13.17 16.49 -5.53
C ALA A 320 14.31 16.82 -4.52
N PRO A 321 15.02 17.96 -4.65
CA PRO A 321 16.25 18.20 -3.90
C PRO A 321 16.13 18.06 -2.38
N LYS A 322 15.04 18.56 -1.78
CA LYS A 322 14.80 18.42 -0.33
C LYS A 322 14.52 16.97 0.08
N VAL A 323 13.84 16.21 -0.77
CA VAL A 323 13.58 14.78 -0.55
C VAL A 323 14.87 13.99 -0.63
N LEU A 324 15.72 14.26 -1.63
CA LEU A 324 17.04 13.63 -1.73
C LEU A 324 17.90 13.93 -0.50
N ALA A 325 17.95 15.19 -0.07
CA ALA A 325 18.69 15.60 1.12
C ALA A 325 18.17 14.91 2.39
N LEU A 326 16.85 14.73 2.53
CA LEU A 326 16.24 13.96 3.62
C LEU A 326 16.68 12.51 3.58
N LEU A 327 16.61 11.85 2.42
CA LEU A 327 16.97 10.45 2.26
C LEU A 327 18.46 10.22 2.59
N ASP A 328 19.35 11.07 2.06
CA ASP A 328 20.78 11.01 2.35
C ASP A 328 21.06 11.23 3.86
N LYS A 329 20.42 12.23 4.48
CA LYS A 329 20.54 12.53 5.92
C LYS A 329 20.14 11.34 6.79
N LEU A 330 19.09 10.61 6.39
CA LEU A 330 18.57 9.48 7.16
C LEU A 330 19.23 8.15 6.82
N GLY A 331 20.11 8.12 5.81
CA GLY A 331 20.73 6.90 5.29
C GLY A 331 19.74 5.96 4.61
N ILE A 332 18.68 6.52 4.00
CA ILE A 332 17.65 5.76 3.29
C ILE A 332 18.08 5.61 1.83
N ASP A 333 18.05 4.38 1.33
CA ASP A 333 18.33 4.10 -0.08
C ASP A 333 17.20 4.64 -0.96
N TYR A 334 17.48 5.70 -1.73
CA TYR A 334 16.51 6.33 -2.60
C TYR A 334 15.98 5.41 -3.71
N LEU A 335 16.70 4.33 -4.03
CA LEU A 335 16.28 3.32 -5.01
C LEU A 335 15.34 2.27 -4.40
N GLY A 336 15.18 2.27 -3.08
CA GLY A 336 14.39 1.29 -2.32
C GLY A 336 13.22 1.89 -1.56
N VAL A 337 12.74 3.08 -1.96
CA VAL A 337 11.63 3.80 -1.33
C VAL A 337 10.68 4.35 -2.39
N SER A 338 9.41 4.54 -2.04
CA SER A 338 8.42 5.18 -2.91
C SER A 338 8.80 6.63 -3.20
N LEU A 339 9.08 6.92 -4.47
CA LEU A 339 9.35 8.27 -4.97
C LEU A 339 8.11 8.89 -5.64
N ASP A 340 7.03 8.11 -5.81
CA ASP A 340 5.82 8.51 -6.53
C ASP A 340 6.16 9.09 -7.92
N ALA A 341 7.15 8.48 -8.58
CA ALA A 341 7.60 8.81 -9.92
C ALA A 341 6.93 7.90 -10.93
N LEU A 342 6.58 8.42 -12.11
CA LEU A 342 6.10 7.63 -13.23
C LEU A 342 7.28 7.03 -13.99
N LEU A 343 7.22 5.72 -14.22
CA LEU A 343 8.10 4.99 -15.12
C LEU A 343 7.32 4.60 -16.38
N VAL A 344 7.85 4.95 -17.54
CA VAL A 344 7.32 4.61 -18.87
C VAL A 344 8.32 3.75 -19.62
N ILE A 345 7.83 2.68 -20.25
CA ILE A 345 8.60 1.81 -21.12
C ILE A 345 8.01 1.88 -22.52
N ALA A 346 8.84 2.24 -23.49
CA ALA A 346 8.41 2.49 -24.86
C ALA A 346 9.57 2.32 -25.87
N PRO A 347 9.25 2.21 -27.18
CA PRO A 347 10.26 2.23 -28.22
C PRO A 347 11.07 3.55 -28.23
N PRO A 348 12.37 3.51 -28.54
CA PRO A 348 13.26 4.67 -28.48
C PRO A 348 12.82 5.83 -29.37
N GLU A 349 12.17 5.57 -30.51
CA GLU A 349 11.70 6.60 -31.44
C GLU A 349 10.60 7.50 -30.85
N TYR A 350 9.87 7.05 -29.83
CA TYR A 350 8.82 7.83 -29.16
C TYR A 350 9.32 8.54 -27.88
N ALA A 351 10.55 8.27 -27.45
CA ALA A 351 11.08 8.75 -26.17
C ALA A 351 11.04 10.29 -26.02
N ASP A 352 11.51 11.01 -27.04
CA ASP A 352 11.55 12.48 -27.01
C ASP A 352 10.15 13.10 -27.01
N GLU A 353 9.19 12.45 -27.69
CA GLU A 353 7.80 12.88 -27.70
C GLU A 353 7.13 12.64 -26.33
N ILE A 354 7.34 11.47 -25.71
CA ILE A 354 6.84 11.17 -24.36
C ILE A 354 7.39 12.20 -23.36
N ILE A 355 8.70 12.47 -23.39
CA ILE A 355 9.33 13.48 -22.53
C ILE A 355 8.71 14.87 -22.76
N ARG A 356 8.47 15.24 -24.03
CA ARG A 356 7.83 16.51 -24.38
C ARG A 356 6.41 16.62 -23.83
N VAL A 357 5.58 15.59 -24.01
CA VAL A 357 4.20 15.55 -23.51
C VAL A 357 4.17 15.70 -21.99
N VAL A 358 4.99 14.93 -21.27
CA VAL A 358 5.12 15.04 -19.81
C VAL A 358 5.63 16.43 -19.39
N GLY A 359 6.53 17.02 -20.17
CA GLY A 359 7.01 18.39 -19.97
C GLY A 359 5.91 19.44 -20.05
N THR A 360 4.88 19.26 -20.90
CA THR A 360 3.73 20.18 -20.96
C THR A 360 2.88 20.16 -19.69
N ALA A 361 2.91 19.07 -18.93
CA ALA A 361 2.29 18.96 -17.61
C ALA A 361 3.15 19.59 -16.48
N GLY A 362 4.31 20.16 -16.82
CA GLY A 362 5.23 20.80 -15.87
C GLY A 362 6.12 19.81 -15.12
N VAL A 363 6.29 18.59 -15.63
CA VAL A 363 7.06 17.52 -14.97
C VAL A 363 8.28 17.18 -15.81
N SER A 364 9.46 17.13 -15.18
CA SER A 364 10.69 16.69 -15.85
C SER A 364 10.74 15.17 -15.95
N MET A 365 11.21 14.65 -17.07
CA MET A 365 11.40 13.22 -17.31
C MET A 365 12.73 13.01 -18.04
N GLU A 366 13.44 11.95 -17.67
CA GLU A 366 14.69 11.56 -18.33
C GLU A 366 14.71 10.07 -18.64
N ARG A 367 15.52 9.68 -19.62
CA ARG A 367 15.86 8.28 -19.86
C ARG A 367 16.78 7.77 -18.76
N ILE A 368 16.44 6.62 -18.19
CA ILE A 368 17.17 6.01 -17.07
C ILE A 368 17.67 4.60 -17.35
N GLY A 369 17.43 4.07 -18.55
CA GLY A 369 17.75 2.69 -18.83
C GLY A 369 17.15 2.17 -20.13
N PHE A 370 17.20 0.85 -20.27
CA PHE A 370 16.69 0.12 -21.44
C PHE A 370 16.42 -1.35 -21.13
N VAL A 371 15.64 -2.00 -22.00
CA VAL A 371 15.35 -3.43 -21.96
C VAL A 371 16.19 -4.14 -23.03
N ARG A 372 16.81 -5.28 -22.67
CA ARG A 372 17.54 -6.15 -23.60
C ARG A 372 17.15 -7.61 -23.42
N GLU A 373 17.48 -8.43 -24.41
CA GLU A 373 17.28 -9.87 -24.35
C GLU A 373 18.04 -10.50 -23.16
N GLY A 374 17.39 -11.40 -22.41
CA GLY A 374 18.02 -12.10 -21.29
C GLY A 374 17.03 -12.71 -20.29
N PRO A 375 17.51 -13.35 -19.20
CA PRO A 375 16.74 -14.33 -18.42
C PRO A 375 15.83 -13.72 -17.34
N GLY A 376 15.16 -12.59 -17.60
CA GLY A 376 14.26 -11.97 -16.62
C GLY A 376 14.96 -11.44 -15.37
N VAL A 377 16.03 -10.66 -15.54
CA VAL A 377 16.84 -10.14 -14.42
C VAL A 377 17.00 -8.62 -14.49
N SER A 378 17.11 -7.99 -13.32
CA SER A 378 17.36 -6.55 -13.18
C SER A 378 18.86 -6.25 -12.97
N ARG A 379 19.36 -5.21 -13.64
CA ARG A 379 20.78 -4.81 -13.63
C ARG A 379 20.91 -3.31 -13.39
N LEU A 380 21.97 -2.92 -12.69
CA LEU A 380 22.32 -1.52 -12.45
C LEU A 380 23.71 -1.23 -13.01
N ILE A 381 23.82 -0.23 -13.88
CA ILE A 381 25.09 0.31 -14.35
C ILE A 381 25.45 1.51 -13.48
N ARG A 382 26.57 1.40 -12.76
CA ARG A 382 27.15 2.49 -11.96
C ARG A 382 28.60 2.69 -12.34
N ASN A 383 28.96 3.91 -12.76
CA ASN A 383 30.31 4.26 -13.22
C ASN A 383 30.84 3.33 -14.32
N GLY A 384 29.96 2.90 -15.24
CA GLY A 384 30.30 1.98 -16.33
C GLY A 384 30.37 0.49 -15.94
N THR A 385 30.17 0.15 -14.67
CA THR A 385 30.15 -1.25 -14.19
C THR A 385 28.72 -1.73 -14.00
N GLU A 386 28.37 -2.85 -14.63
CA GLU A 386 27.07 -3.52 -14.47
C GLU A 386 27.10 -4.46 -13.26
N GLY A 387 26.11 -4.34 -12.37
CA GLY A 387 25.92 -5.18 -11.20
C GLY A 387 24.48 -5.65 -11.04
N GLU A 388 24.25 -6.47 -10.02
CA GLU A 388 22.89 -6.90 -9.65
C GLU A 388 22.05 -5.75 -9.10
N PHE A 389 20.76 -5.73 -9.47
CA PHE A 389 19.80 -4.73 -9.00
C PHE A 389 18.59 -5.37 -8.32
N LEU A 390 18.86 -6.06 -7.21
CA LEU A 390 17.86 -6.84 -6.50
C LEU A 390 17.08 -6.01 -5.46
N PRO A 391 15.81 -6.36 -5.18
CA PRO A 391 15.08 -5.88 -4.03
C PRO A 391 15.81 -6.24 -2.72
N LYS A 392 15.70 -5.37 -1.72
CA LYS A 392 16.16 -5.69 -0.36
C LYS A 392 15.03 -6.41 0.38
N PHE A 393 15.38 -7.28 1.34
CA PHE A 393 14.43 -8.13 2.07
C PHE A 393 13.30 -7.34 2.78
N ARG A 394 13.61 -6.11 3.24
CA ARG A 394 12.66 -5.15 3.82
C ARG A 394 13.02 -3.74 3.35
N GLU A 395 12.02 -2.87 3.28
CA GLU A 395 12.23 -1.42 3.09
C GLU A 395 13.21 -0.87 4.13
N ALA A 396 13.99 0.15 3.74
CA ALA A 396 14.88 0.82 4.66
C ALA A 396 14.06 1.43 5.83
N PRO A 397 14.36 1.09 7.09
CA PRO A 397 13.58 1.60 8.23
C PRO A 397 13.75 3.11 8.38
N TYR A 398 12.71 3.86 8.01
CA TYR A 398 12.75 5.32 7.92
C TYR A 398 12.25 6.05 9.18
N THR A 399 11.84 5.33 10.24
CA THR A 399 11.51 5.91 11.55
C THR A 399 12.31 5.25 12.69
N PRO A 400 12.57 5.95 13.81
CA PRO A 400 13.28 5.38 14.96
C PRO A 400 12.64 4.10 15.50
N VAL A 401 11.30 4.06 15.59
CA VAL A 401 10.57 2.86 16.03
C VAL A 401 10.77 1.71 15.06
N LYS A 402 10.65 1.95 13.75
CA LYS A 402 10.88 0.91 12.71
C LYS A 402 12.27 0.30 12.82
N LYS A 403 13.31 1.11 13.10
CA LYS A 403 14.68 0.62 13.32
C LYS A 403 14.82 -0.33 14.52
N VAL A 404 13.93 -0.25 15.51
CA VAL A 404 13.94 -1.12 16.71
C VAL A 404 13.10 -2.39 16.52
N VAL A 405 11.93 -2.27 15.86
CA VAL A 405 11.07 -3.43 15.58
C VAL A 405 11.56 -4.29 14.43
N ASP A 406 12.36 -3.73 13.53
CA ASP A 406 12.99 -4.46 12.44
C ASP A 406 14.17 -5.30 12.98
N ARG A 407 13.84 -6.45 13.58
CA ARG A 407 14.80 -7.44 14.07
C ARG A 407 14.93 -8.58 13.05
N PRO A 408 16.13 -9.20 12.93
CA PRO A 408 16.27 -10.43 12.15
C PRO A 408 15.30 -11.49 12.69
N GLY A 409 14.40 -11.93 11.81
CA GLY A 409 13.27 -12.79 12.16
C GLY A 409 13.62 -14.28 12.25
N ARG A 410 12.66 -15.05 12.78
CA ARG A 410 12.58 -16.51 12.68
C ARG A 410 12.82 -17.01 11.24
N ASP A 411 13.09 -18.32 11.10
CA ASP A 411 13.24 -18.97 9.79
C ASP A 411 12.03 -18.67 8.89
N PHE A 412 12.30 -18.01 7.75
CA PHE A 412 11.26 -17.59 6.80
C PHE A 412 10.50 -18.79 6.23
N ASP A 413 11.16 -19.93 6.04
CA ASP A 413 10.51 -21.13 5.52
C ASP A 413 9.62 -21.81 6.56
N GLU A 414 9.96 -21.70 7.85
CA GLU A 414 9.07 -22.12 8.93
C GLU A 414 7.80 -21.25 8.98
N MET A 415 7.96 -19.93 8.88
CA MET A 415 6.82 -19.00 8.88
C MET A 415 5.87 -19.25 7.70
N LYS A 416 6.40 -19.52 6.50
CA LYS A 416 5.60 -19.89 5.31
C LYS A 416 4.69 -21.09 5.56
N LYS A 417 5.19 -22.14 6.23
CA LYS A 417 4.38 -23.33 6.53
C LYS A 417 3.16 -22.98 7.39
N GLY A 418 3.29 -22.03 8.31
CA GLY A 418 2.17 -21.54 9.11
C GLY A 418 1.12 -20.80 8.26
N ILE A 419 1.58 -19.93 7.38
CA ILE A 419 0.74 -19.20 6.44
C ILE A 419 0.02 -20.15 5.47
N ASP A 420 0.71 -21.17 4.96
CA ASP A 420 0.14 -22.20 4.07
C ASP A 420 -1.04 -22.91 4.71
N ARG A 421 -0.84 -23.45 5.92
CA ARG A 421 -1.91 -24.14 6.66
C ARG A 421 -3.12 -23.24 6.87
N ALA A 422 -2.89 -21.98 7.27
CA ALA A 422 -3.96 -21.03 7.52
C ALA A 422 -4.75 -20.70 6.24
N ALA A 423 -4.07 -20.49 5.11
CA ALA A 423 -4.70 -20.22 3.82
C ALA A 423 -5.50 -21.42 3.30
N ASP A 424 -4.93 -22.62 3.35
CA ASP A 424 -5.61 -23.86 2.93
C ASP A 424 -6.85 -24.13 3.79
N ALA A 425 -6.75 -23.93 5.12
CA ALA A 425 -7.87 -24.06 6.03
C ALA A 425 -8.99 -23.05 5.74
N ALA A 426 -8.64 -21.79 5.45
CA ALA A 426 -9.60 -20.75 5.08
C ALA A 426 -10.33 -21.09 3.77
N ARG A 427 -9.60 -21.59 2.76
CA ARG A 427 -10.20 -22.05 1.50
C ARG A 427 -11.12 -23.26 1.71
N ALA A 428 -10.68 -24.26 2.45
CA ALA A 428 -11.50 -25.43 2.77
C ALA A 428 -12.78 -25.03 3.52
N LYS A 429 -12.69 -24.06 4.44
CA LYS A 429 -13.87 -23.49 5.12
C LYS A 429 -14.83 -22.82 4.14
N LYS A 430 -14.33 -21.97 3.22
CA LYS A 430 -15.15 -21.34 2.17
C LYS A 430 -15.92 -22.40 1.37
N GLU A 431 -15.26 -23.47 0.95
CA GLU A 431 -15.91 -24.57 0.21
C GLU A 431 -17.00 -25.28 1.01
N ARG A 432 -16.78 -25.53 2.31
CA ARG A 432 -17.81 -26.08 3.21
C ARG A 432 -19.00 -25.13 3.36
N MET A 433 -18.77 -23.83 3.51
CA MET A 433 -19.84 -22.84 3.64
C MET A 433 -20.65 -22.69 2.35
N LEU A 434 -20.00 -22.72 1.18
CA LEU A 434 -20.71 -22.71 -0.11
C LEU A 434 -21.64 -23.92 -0.25
N LYS A 435 -21.19 -25.13 0.10
CA LYS A 435 -22.02 -26.34 0.09
C LYS A 435 -23.19 -26.30 1.08
N ARG A 436 -23.13 -25.44 2.10
CA ARG A 436 -24.21 -25.24 3.07
C ARG A 436 -25.24 -24.22 2.57
N LEU A 437 -24.80 -23.24 1.78
CA LEU A 437 -25.63 -22.13 1.29
C LEU A 437 -26.33 -22.41 -0.05
N LEU A 438 -25.73 -23.28 -0.87
CA LEU A 438 -26.29 -23.81 -2.12
C LEU A 438 -26.96 -25.16 -1.86
#